data_AF-A0A258SDY8-F1
#
_entry.id   AF-A0A258SDY8-F1
#
_cell.length_a   1.000
_cell.length_b   1.000
_cell.length_c   1.000
_cell.angle_alpha   90.00
_cell.angle_beta   90.00
_cell.angle_gamma   90.00
#
_symmetry.space_group_name_H-M   'P 1'
#
loop_
_entity.id
_entity.type
_entity.pdbx_description
1 polymer ?
#
loop_
_entity_poly.entity_id
_entity_poly.type
_entity_poly.pdbx_seq_one_letter_code
_entity_poly.pdbx_strand_id
1 'polypeptide(L)'
;MMPTRNDLFHSPDHYFYAFDGDTAVLVSMDRAAYHRSIFLDNRISQAASGTLRVPIAMLADALHAPAPTGWIFHIAHCGSTLLARALDDFSGNLILREPLTLRQAALAQAPEQLAVAKAMVSKRYRQDAPTIIKANVPVNFALPTLAALDPEARAILLYLPLRDYCLAILRSKGLRTWIRSVTTALAPWLGDLSQTTDAERAAALWLAQMRLFSATAALMPHARSLDAELFYAQPVQAIMSVAEHLGVTFTRPFVEAIVAGPLFSTHSKDPSVRFNNDQRLKRRALMAISLADEIGAAERWVERRAAHADQALAALAAIRLID
;
A
#
# COMPACT_ATOMS: atom_id res chain seq x y z
N MET A 1 26.99 -6.26 18.28
CA MET A 1 28.06 -6.35 17.26
C MET A 1 27.70 -5.40 16.14
N MET A 2 28.65 -4.62 15.59
CA MET A 2 28.36 -3.78 14.43
C MET A 2 28.04 -4.68 13.23
N PRO A 3 26.99 -4.40 12.44
CA PRO A 3 26.67 -5.22 11.27
C PRO A 3 27.80 -5.17 10.25
N THR A 4 28.07 -6.29 9.60
CA THR A 4 29.00 -6.28 8.47
C THR A 4 28.37 -5.52 7.30
N ARG A 5 29.21 -5.07 6.36
CA ARG A 5 28.74 -4.50 5.09
C ARG A 5 27.79 -5.46 4.37
N ASN A 6 28.07 -6.76 4.40
CA ASN A 6 27.22 -7.79 3.81
C ASN A 6 25.84 -7.87 4.49
N ASP A 7 25.79 -7.77 5.82
CA ASP A 7 24.53 -7.81 6.58
C ASP A 7 23.63 -6.62 6.22
N LEU A 8 24.19 -5.42 6.01
CA LEU A 8 23.44 -4.23 5.64
C LEU A 8 22.67 -4.40 4.31
N PHE A 9 23.25 -5.10 3.35
CA PHE A 9 22.68 -5.25 2.01
C PHE A 9 21.83 -6.50 1.80
N HIS A 10 22.05 -7.55 2.58
CA HIS A 10 21.35 -8.82 2.36
C HIS A 10 20.38 -9.18 3.50
N SER A 11 20.65 -8.73 4.73
CA SER A 11 19.75 -9.02 5.85
C SER A 11 18.59 -8.03 5.91
N PRO A 12 17.33 -8.51 6.00
CA PRO A 12 16.18 -7.67 6.35
C PRO A 12 16.28 -7.08 7.78
N ASP A 13 17.13 -7.61 8.66
CA ASP A 13 17.18 -7.22 10.07
C ASP A 13 17.73 -5.79 10.28
N HIS A 14 18.49 -5.30 9.30
CA HIS A 14 18.92 -3.90 9.24
C HIS A 14 17.98 -3.12 8.33
N TYR A 15 16.80 -2.79 8.87
CA TYR A 15 15.74 -2.16 8.11
C TYR A 15 16.07 -0.70 7.83
N PHE A 16 16.03 -0.30 6.56
CA PHE A 16 16.19 1.09 6.17
C PHE A 16 14.91 1.87 6.49
N TYR A 17 14.90 2.54 7.64
CA TYR A 17 13.72 3.12 8.26
C TYR A 17 13.37 4.49 7.69
N ALA A 18 14.34 5.37 7.53
CA ALA A 18 14.09 6.74 7.07
C ALA A 18 15.31 7.38 6.39
N PHE A 19 15.04 8.27 5.44
CA PHE A 19 15.96 9.32 5.02
C PHE A 19 15.94 10.46 6.03
N ASP A 20 17.12 10.96 6.39
CA ASP A 20 17.34 12.15 7.21
C ASP A 20 18.43 13.00 6.55
N GLY A 21 18.01 13.87 5.62
CA GLY A 21 18.94 14.56 4.72
C GLY A 21 19.69 13.58 3.83
N ASP A 22 21.02 13.61 3.89
CA ASP A 22 21.94 12.70 3.19
C ASP A 22 22.26 11.43 4.01
N THR A 23 21.63 11.27 5.17
CA THR A 23 21.85 10.15 6.09
C THR A 23 20.73 9.13 5.97
N ALA A 24 21.11 7.85 5.85
CA ALA A 24 20.24 6.72 5.99
C ALA A 24 20.14 6.29 7.45
N VAL A 25 18.90 6.19 7.95
CA VAL A 25 18.57 5.75 9.30
C VAL A 25 18.13 4.30 9.25
N LEU A 26 18.88 3.40 9.88
CA LEU A 26 18.56 1.98 9.97
C LEU A 26 18.20 1.58 11.40
N VAL A 27 17.23 0.68 11.52
CA VAL A 27 16.75 0.15 12.82
C VAL A 27 16.80 -1.36 12.83
N SER A 28 16.88 -1.93 14.03
CA SER A 28 16.90 -3.38 14.23
C SER A 28 15.49 -3.96 14.09
N MET A 29 15.33 -4.89 13.16
CA MET A 29 14.12 -5.67 12.94
C MET A 29 14.47 -7.16 12.96
N ASP A 30 13.43 -7.99 13.10
CA ASP A 30 13.46 -9.43 12.91
C ASP A 30 12.07 -9.87 12.40
N ARG A 31 11.86 -11.15 12.12
CA ARG A 31 10.54 -11.67 11.69
C ARG A 31 9.41 -11.29 12.65
N ALA A 32 9.64 -11.38 13.96
CA ALA A 32 8.64 -11.02 14.96
C ALA A 32 8.32 -9.52 14.96
N ALA A 33 9.32 -8.67 14.69
CA ALA A 33 9.22 -7.22 14.67
C ALA A 33 8.42 -6.77 13.46
N TYR A 34 8.71 -7.34 12.29
CA TYR A 34 7.90 -7.13 11.10
C TYR A 34 6.47 -7.60 11.34
N HIS A 35 6.28 -8.81 11.85
CA HIS A 35 4.95 -9.39 12.08
C HIS A 35 4.08 -8.57 13.05
N ARG A 36 4.63 -8.09 14.17
CA ARG A 36 3.88 -7.27 15.15
C ARG A 36 3.70 -5.81 14.71
N SER A 37 4.56 -5.30 13.82
CA SER A 37 4.47 -3.92 13.31
C SER A 37 3.36 -3.79 12.28
N ILE A 38 2.27 -3.10 12.64
CA ILE A 38 1.15 -2.84 11.71
C ILE A 38 1.60 -1.89 10.57
N PHE A 39 2.51 -0.96 10.88
CA PHE A 39 3.10 -0.01 9.94
C PHE A 39 4.59 0.17 10.21
N LEU A 40 5.36 0.44 9.16
CA LEU A 40 6.81 0.67 9.18
C LEU A 40 7.15 2.16 9.07
N ASP A 41 6.39 2.98 9.80
CA ASP A 41 6.61 4.41 10.04
C ASP A 41 6.89 4.66 11.53
N ASN A 42 6.54 5.83 12.06
CA ASN A 42 6.72 6.16 13.47
C ASN A 42 6.00 5.22 14.47
N ARG A 43 5.19 4.27 13.98
CA ARG A 43 4.51 3.22 14.77
C ARG A 43 5.22 1.87 14.75
N ILE A 44 6.40 1.78 14.11
CA ILE A 44 7.20 0.55 14.03
C ILE A 44 7.57 0.03 15.42
N SER A 45 7.48 -1.28 15.62
CA SER A 45 7.91 -1.96 16.85
C SER A 45 9.22 -2.72 16.57
N GLN A 46 10.34 -2.09 16.94
CA GLN A 46 11.69 -2.59 16.66
C GLN A 46 12.01 -3.87 17.43
N ALA A 47 12.97 -4.66 16.94
CA ALA A 47 13.50 -5.85 17.62
C ALA A 47 14.41 -5.50 18.80
N ALA A 48 15.20 -4.44 18.64
CA ALA A 48 16.06 -3.91 19.69
C ALA A 48 16.11 -2.40 19.60
N SER A 49 16.29 -1.74 20.75
CA SER A 49 16.53 -0.30 20.81
C SER A 49 17.85 0.06 20.14
N GLY A 50 17.85 1.18 19.41
CA GLY A 50 19.05 1.72 18.79
C GLY A 50 18.81 2.08 17.34
N THR A 51 19.72 2.87 16.80
CA THR A 51 19.64 3.34 15.42
C THR A 51 21.05 3.42 14.87
N LEU A 52 21.24 2.85 13.69
CA LEU A 52 22.46 3.00 12.93
C LEU A 52 22.24 4.11 11.90
N ARG A 53 23.20 5.03 11.83
CA ARG A 53 23.18 6.15 10.87
C ARG A 53 24.39 6.03 9.97
N VAL A 54 24.16 5.98 8.66
CA VAL A 54 25.21 5.91 7.64
C VAL A 54 24.91 6.88 6.50
N PRO A 55 25.90 7.43 5.80
CA PRO A 55 25.64 8.18 4.57
C PRO A 55 24.86 7.36 3.54
N ILE A 56 23.89 7.95 2.85
CA ILE A 56 23.11 7.26 1.79
C ILE A 56 24.03 6.74 0.69
N ALA A 57 25.13 7.42 0.40
CA ALA A 57 26.13 6.98 -0.57
C ALA A 57 26.69 5.58 -0.24
N MET A 58 26.73 5.19 1.04
CA MET A 58 27.12 3.83 1.42
C MET A 58 26.08 2.78 1.00
N LEU A 59 24.83 3.17 0.73
CA LEU A 59 23.77 2.27 0.28
C LEU A 59 23.70 2.11 -1.24
N ALA A 60 24.54 2.84 -2.00
CA ALA A 60 24.55 2.76 -3.47
C ALA A 60 24.79 1.33 -3.97
N ASP A 61 25.55 0.53 -3.22
CA ASP A 61 25.81 -0.87 -3.59
C ASP A 61 24.54 -1.74 -3.65
N ALA A 62 23.48 -1.37 -2.93
CA ALA A 62 22.20 -2.07 -2.97
C ALA A 62 21.57 -2.07 -4.38
N LEU A 63 22.00 -1.14 -5.25
CA LEU A 63 21.44 -0.98 -6.60
C LEU A 63 21.89 -2.07 -7.59
N HIS A 64 22.98 -2.80 -7.31
CA HIS A 64 23.59 -3.69 -8.31
C HIS A 64 22.78 -4.97 -8.61
N ALA A 65 21.88 -5.41 -7.72
CA ALA A 65 21.00 -6.56 -7.94
C ALA A 65 19.83 -6.60 -6.93
N PRO A 66 18.84 -5.69 -7.00
CA PRO A 66 17.68 -5.75 -6.12
C PRO A 66 16.92 -7.07 -6.34
N ALA A 67 16.48 -7.70 -5.25
CA ALA A 67 15.71 -8.93 -5.34
C ALA A 67 14.28 -8.67 -5.88
N PRO A 68 13.61 -9.68 -6.45
CA PRO A 68 12.22 -9.55 -6.88
C PRO A 68 11.32 -9.14 -5.72
N THR A 69 10.41 -8.19 -5.99
CA THR A 69 9.41 -7.70 -5.03
C THR A 69 8.01 -7.93 -5.56
N GLY A 70 7.09 -8.25 -4.65
CA GLY A 70 5.65 -8.23 -4.93
C GLY A 70 5.05 -6.95 -4.37
N TRP A 71 4.18 -6.27 -5.10
CA TRP A 71 3.61 -4.99 -4.67
C TRP A 71 2.13 -5.07 -4.39
N ILE A 72 1.70 -4.39 -3.33
CA ILE A 72 0.30 -4.05 -3.08
C ILE A 72 0.23 -2.52 -3.07
N PHE A 73 -0.01 -1.94 -4.24
CA PHE A 73 -0.40 -0.54 -4.38
C PHE A 73 -1.88 -0.43 -4.08
N HIS A 74 -2.27 0.64 -3.41
CA HIS A 74 -3.65 0.74 -2.96
C HIS A 74 -4.09 2.18 -2.74
N ILE A 75 -5.40 2.42 -2.84
CA ILE A 75 -5.98 3.67 -2.38
C ILE A 75 -6.28 3.60 -0.87
N ALA A 76 -6.57 4.73 -0.24
CA ALA A 76 -6.83 4.73 1.19
C ALA A 76 -8.11 3.96 1.56
N HIS A 77 -8.07 3.26 2.70
CA HIS A 77 -9.23 2.61 3.31
C HIS A 77 -9.93 1.49 2.50
N CYS A 78 -9.25 0.87 1.54
CA CYS A 78 -9.74 -0.27 0.76
C CYS A 78 -9.34 -1.66 1.32
N GLY A 79 -8.99 -1.76 2.61
CA GLY A 79 -8.64 -3.06 3.21
C GLY A 79 -7.23 -3.56 2.96
N SER A 80 -6.32 -2.74 2.41
CA SER A 80 -4.93 -3.15 2.16
C SER A 80 -4.20 -3.68 3.41
N THR A 81 -4.44 -3.10 4.60
CA THR A 81 -3.87 -3.64 5.85
C THR A 81 -4.41 -5.04 6.18
N LEU A 82 -5.69 -5.30 5.94
CA LEU A 82 -6.28 -6.63 6.14
C LEU A 82 -5.64 -7.64 5.17
N LEU A 83 -5.56 -7.29 3.88
CA LEU A 83 -4.93 -8.13 2.86
C LEU A 83 -3.47 -8.42 3.18
N ALA A 84 -2.67 -7.40 3.49
CA ALA A 84 -1.25 -7.58 3.81
C ALA A 84 -1.02 -8.37 5.11
N ARG A 85 -1.97 -8.36 6.06
CA ARG A 85 -1.89 -9.21 7.26
C ARG A 85 -2.33 -10.65 6.96
N ALA A 86 -3.26 -10.86 6.04
CA ALA A 86 -3.68 -12.18 5.62
C ALA A 86 -2.60 -12.90 4.80
N LEU A 87 -1.73 -12.13 4.15
CA LEU A 87 -0.57 -12.65 3.41
C LEU A 87 0.69 -12.83 4.27
N ASP A 88 0.65 -12.41 5.55
CA ASP A 88 1.82 -12.41 6.44
C ASP A 88 1.95 -13.78 7.12
N ASP A 89 2.42 -14.78 6.37
CA ASP A 89 2.83 -16.07 6.92
C ASP A 89 4.20 -15.94 7.57
N PHE A 90 4.21 -16.02 8.90
CA PHE A 90 5.42 -15.91 9.73
C PHE A 90 6.56 -16.85 9.29
N SER A 91 6.22 -18.04 8.77
CA SER A 91 7.17 -19.07 8.33
C SER A 91 7.54 -18.96 6.84
N GLY A 92 6.73 -18.24 6.07
CA GLY A 92 6.83 -18.13 4.63
C GLY A 92 7.61 -16.90 4.19
N ASN A 93 6.86 -15.88 3.78
CA ASN A 93 7.34 -14.67 3.13
C ASN A 93 7.70 -13.55 4.14
N LEU A 94 8.17 -12.42 3.61
CA LEU A 94 8.33 -11.17 4.36
C LEU A 94 7.35 -10.15 3.78
N ILE A 95 6.58 -9.48 4.63
CA ILE A 95 5.69 -8.39 4.24
C ILE A 95 6.11 -7.09 4.92
N LEU A 96 6.43 -6.09 4.12
CA LEU A 96 6.71 -4.74 4.58
C LEU A 96 5.48 -3.85 4.42
N ARG A 97 4.96 -3.37 5.55
CA ARG A 97 3.71 -2.59 5.60
C ARG A 97 3.98 -1.11 5.71
N GLU A 98 3.78 -0.42 4.61
CA GLU A 98 3.94 1.04 4.49
C GLU A 98 5.35 1.57 4.80
N PRO A 99 6.40 1.16 4.05
CA PRO A 99 7.76 1.66 4.27
C PRO A 99 7.85 3.19 4.15
N LEU A 100 8.30 3.84 5.23
CA LEU A 100 8.45 5.31 5.28
C LEU A 100 9.44 5.85 4.23
N THR A 101 10.53 5.13 3.95
CA THR A 101 11.53 5.52 2.95
C THR A 101 10.94 5.68 1.55
N LEU A 102 10.08 4.76 1.11
CA LEU A 102 9.37 4.88 -0.16
C LEU A 102 8.46 6.10 -0.20
N ARG A 103 7.75 6.38 0.90
CA ARG A 103 6.90 7.57 1.03
C ARG A 103 7.72 8.86 0.95
N GLN A 104 8.85 8.93 1.66
CA GLN A 104 9.74 10.10 1.66
C GLN A 104 10.28 10.38 0.25
N ALA A 105 10.84 9.36 -0.41
CA ALA A 105 11.38 9.51 -1.75
C ALA A 105 10.31 9.88 -2.79
N ALA A 106 9.10 9.30 -2.68
CA ALA A 106 7.98 9.64 -3.56
C ALA A 106 7.55 11.11 -3.39
N LEU A 107 7.35 11.58 -2.17
CA LEU A 107 6.95 12.97 -1.90
C LEU A 107 8.04 13.98 -2.25
N ALA A 108 9.31 13.62 -2.07
CA ALA A 108 10.45 14.45 -2.44
C ALA A 108 10.71 14.49 -3.95
N GLN A 109 10.02 13.65 -4.75
CA GLN A 109 10.28 13.49 -6.19
C GLN A 109 11.75 13.16 -6.49
N ALA A 110 12.37 12.34 -5.63
CA ALA A 110 13.79 12.02 -5.67
C ALA A 110 14.00 10.60 -6.27
N PRO A 111 14.17 10.45 -7.60
CA PRO A 111 14.24 9.13 -8.24
C PRO A 111 15.43 8.28 -7.75
N GLU A 112 16.57 8.90 -7.44
CA GLU A 112 17.74 8.19 -6.89
C GLU A 112 17.46 7.63 -5.49
N GLN A 113 16.84 8.43 -4.61
CA GLN A 113 16.41 7.96 -3.29
C GLN A 113 15.35 6.86 -3.41
N LEU A 114 14.45 6.97 -4.39
CA LEU A 114 13.44 5.95 -4.64
C LEU A 114 14.07 4.63 -5.09
N ALA A 115 15.09 4.67 -5.94
CA ALA A 115 15.84 3.48 -6.37
C ALA A 115 16.54 2.80 -5.18
N VAL A 116 17.21 3.58 -4.32
CA VAL A 116 17.83 3.06 -3.09
C VAL A 116 16.77 2.47 -2.15
N ALA A 117 15.67 3.18 -1.91
CA ALA A 117 14.58 2.69 -1.07
C ALA A 117 13.99 1.38 -1.62
N LYS A 118 13.71 1.30 -2.93
CA LYS A 118 13.24 0.09 -3.62
C LYS A 118 14.22 -1.07 -3.43
N ALA A 119 15.51 -0.84 -3.64
CA ALA A 119 16.53 -1.86 -3.45
C ALA A 119 16.57 -2.37 -2.00
N MET A 120 16.54 -1.47 -1.01
CA MET A 120 16.62 -1.83 0.40
C MET A 120 15.38 -2.57 0.91
N VAL A 121 14.18 -2.26 0.39
CA VAL A 121 12.96 -3.01 0.75
C VAL A 121 12.87 -4.37 0.05
N SER A 122 13.71 -4.62 -0.96
CA SER A 122 13.73 -5.93 -1.66
C SER A 122 14.39 -7.05 -0.85
N LYS A 123 15.14 -6.70 0.20
CA LYS A 123 15.82 -7.68 1.07
C LYS A 123 14.82 -8.70 1.62
N ARG A 124 15.23 -9.96 1.65
CA ARG A 124 14.37 -11.13 1.93
C ARG A 124 15.09 -12.17 2.75
N TYR A 125 14.35 -12.89 3.59
CA TYR A 125 14.90 -14.03 4.34
C TYR A 125 15.02 -15.30 3.48
N ARG A 126 14.15 -15.45 2.49
CA ARG A 126 14.04 -16.64 1.63
C ARG A 126 14.34 -16.25 0.19
N GLN A 127 15.19 -17.00 -0.49
CA GLN A 127 15.55 -16.71 -1.89
C GLN A 127 14.46 -17.11 -2.88
N ASP A 128 13.61 -18.06 -2.50
CA ASP A 128 12.52 -18.61 -3.31
C ASP A 128 11.18 -17.87 -3.14
N ALA A 129 11.10 -16.92 -2.21
CA ALA A 129 9.93 -16.08 -2.00
C ALA A 129 10.28 -14.58 -2.15
N PRO A 130 9.42 -13.76 -2.76
CA PRO A 130 9.65 -12.33 -2.81
C PRO A 130 9.34 -11.66 -1.47
N THR A 131 9.90 -10.47 -1.25
CA THR A 131 9.39 -9.56 -0.23
C THR A 131 8.16 -8.85 -0.79
N ILE A 132 7.04 -8.93 -0.09
CA ILE A 132 5.80 -8.24 -0.45
C ILE A 132 5.80 -6.85 0.19
N ILE A 133 5.60 -5.82 -0.62
CA ILE A 133 5.54 -4.43 -0.18
C ILE A 133 4.12 -3.93 -0.29
N LYS A 134 3.48 -3.66 0.85
CA LYS A 134 2.26 -2.86 0.89
C LYS A 134 2.65 -1.39 0.92
N ALA A 135 2.54 -0.71 -0.21
CA ALA A 135 2.95 0.68 -0.35
C ALA A 135 2.05 1.64 0.46
N ASN A 136 2.45 2.91 0.58
CA ASN A 136 1.59 3.99 1.10
C ASN A 136 0.94 4.73 -0.07
N VAL A 137 -0.19 5.39 0.18
CA VAL A 137 -0.94 6.16 -0.84
C VAL A 137 -0.06 7.13 -1.65
N PRO A 138 0.84 7.95 -1.06
CA PRO A 138 1.69 8.83 -1.86
C PRO A 138 2.67 8.11 -2.79
N VAL A 139 3.04 6.85 -2.49
CA VAL A 139 3.93 6.07 -3.35
C VAL A 139 3.28 5.77 -4.70
N ASN A 140 1.95 5.79 -4.79
CA ASN A 140 1.24 5.66 -6.07
C ASN A 140 1.68 6.73 -7.07
N PHE A 141 2.07 7.92 -6.62
CA PHE A 141 2.51 9.01 -7.49
C PHE A 141 3.95 8.85 -8.01
N ALA A 142 4.67 7.86 -7.50
CA ALA A 142 5.98 7.45 -7.99
C ALA A 142 5.92 6.17 -8.87
N LEU A 143 4.71 5.69 -9.21
CA LEU A 143 4.50 4.50 -10.03
C LEU A 143 5.24 4.52 -11.38
N PRO A 144 5.27 5.62 -12.16
CA PRO A 144 6.03 5.64 -13.41
C PRO A 144 7.52 5.35 -13.20
N THR A 145 8.12 5.92 -12.15
CA THR A 145 9.53 5.68 -11.80
C THR A 145 9.75 4.26 -11.29
N LEU A 146 8.86 3.73 -10.45
CA LEU A 146 8.95 2.35 -9.96
C LEU A 146 8.81 1.33 -11.08
N ALA A 147 7.89 1.56 -12.03
CA ALA A 147 7.70 0.72 -13.21
C ALA A 147 8.93 0.77 -14.13
N ALA A 148 9.56 1.94 -14.30
CA ALA A 148 10.82 2.03 -15.06
C ALA A 148 11.98 1.28 -14.39
N LEU A 149 12.01 1.22 -13.05
CA LEU A 149 13.04 0.49 -12.29
C LEU A 149 12.84 -1.03 -12.30
N ASP A 150 11.63 -1.53 -12.56
CA ASP A 150 11.29 -2.96 -12.58
C ASP A 150 9.93 -3.19 -13.24
N PRO A 151 9.88 -3.20 -14.58
CA PRO A 151 8.63 -3.35 -15.33
C PRO A 151 8.00 -4.74 -15.14
N GLU A 152 8.82 -5.74 -14.78
CA GLU A 152 8.39 -7.13 -14.59
C GLU A 152 7.88 -7.40 -13.15
N ALA A 153 7.90 -6.41 -12.26
CA ALA A 153 7.39 -6.59 -10.91
C ALA A 153 5.90 -6.97 -10.91
N ARG A 154 5.54 -7.98 -10.12
CA ARG A 154 4.15 -8.35 -9.87
C ARG A 154 3.53 -7.33 -8.93
N ALA A 155 2.37 -6.81 -9.32
CA ALA A 155 1.67 -5.81 -8.55
C ALA A 155 0.17 -6.10 -8.45
N ILE A 156 -0.40 -5.82 -7.29
CA ILE A 156 -1.83 -5.67 -7.06
C ILE A 156 -2.15 -4.17 -6.96
N LEU A 157 -3.11 -3.72 -7.77
CA LEU A 157 -3.68 -2.39 -7.76
C LEU A 157 -5.04 -2.47 -7.05
N LEU A 158 -5.03 -2.32 -5.72
CA LEU A 158 -6.20 -2.50 -4.86
C LEU A 158 -7.00 -1.19 -4.71
N TYR A 159 -8.25 -1.20 -5.17
CA TYR A 159 -9.07 0.02 -5.22
C TYR A 159 -10.51 -0.20 -4.70
N LEU A 160 -11.25 0.90 -4.62
CA LEU A 160 -12.70 0.93 -4.43
C LEU A 160 -13.32 1.82 -5.52
N PRO A 161 -14.56 1.55 -5.95
CA PRO A 161 -15.35 2.53 -6.70
C PRO A 161 -15.46 3.87 -5.95
N LEU A 162 -15.62 4.97 -6.69
CA LEU A 162 -15.62 6.34 -6.13
C LEU A 162 -16.57 6.48 -4.93
N ARG A 163 -17.81 6.00 -5.09
CA ARG A 163 -18.85 6.07 -4.05
C ARG A 163 -18.40 5.40 -2.76
N ASP A 164 -17.86 4.19 -2.85
CA ASP A 164 -17.38 3.43 -1.69
C ASP A 164 -16.14 4.04 -1.06
N TYR A 165 -15.25 4.60 -1.88
CA TYR A 165 -14.10 5.35 -1.42
C TYR A 165 -14.53 6.60 -0.61
N CYS A 166 -15.47 7.39 -1.12
CA CYS A 166 -16.03 8.54 -0.41
C CYS A 166 -16.67 8.14 0.92
N LEU A 167 -17.46 7.06 0.94
CA LEU A 167 -18.03 6.50 2.17
C LEU A 167 -16.96 6.08 3.19
N ALA A 168 -15.83 5.57 2.71
CA ALA A 168 -14.74 5.14 3.57
C ALA A 168 -13.94 6.31 4.17
N ILE A 169 -13.73 7.38 3.40
CA ILE A 169 -12.88 8.54 3.76
C ILE A 169 -13.64 9.63 4.51
N LEU A 170 -14.88 9.93 4.13
CA LEU A 170 -15.61 11.09 4.67
C LEU A 170 -16.32 10.77 6.01
N ARG A 171 -16.31 9.51 6.44
CA ARG A 171 -17.04 9.02 7.62
C ARG A 171 -16.56 9.52 8.98
N SER A 172 -15.39 10.15 9.09
CA SER A 172 -14.90 10.65 10.39
C SER A 172 -13.99 11.87 10.28
N LYS A 173 -13.95 12.66 11.36
CA LYS A 173 -13.09 13.85 11.46
C LYS A 173 -11.61 13.52 11.23
N GLY A 174 -11.12 12.41 11.78
CA GLY A 174 -9.73 11.99 11.61
C GLY A 174 -9.35 11.71 10.15
N LEU A 175 -10.25 11.07 9.39
CA LEU A 175 -10.03 10.79 7.98
C LEU A 175 -10.18 12.01 7.09
N ARG A 176 -11.03 12.96 7.50
CA ARG A 176 -11.11 14.29 6.88
C ARG A 176 -9.84 15.11 7.08
N THR A 177 -9.26 15.09 8.28
CA THR A 177 -7.94 15.69 8.51
C THR A 177 -6.87 15.01 7.66
N TRP A 178 -6.91 13.68 7.56
CA TRP A 178 -6.00 12.93 6.71
C TRP A 178 -6.13 13.30 5.23
N ILE A 179 -7.35 13.39 4.66
CA ILE A 179 -7.52 13.73 3.24
C ILE A 179 -7.02 15.14 2.92
N ARG A 180 -7.24 16.12 3.80
CA ARG A 180 -6.65 17.46 3.66
C ARG A 180 -5.13 17.40 3.68
N SER A 181 -4.54 16.77 4.69
CA SER A 181 -3.08 16.67 4.82
C SER A 181 -2.42 15.96 3.63
N VAL A 182 -2.97 14.81 3.21
CA VAL A 182 -2.36 14.05 2.11
C VAL A 182 -2.52 14.77 0.77
N THR A 183 -3.65 15.43 0.52
CA THR A 183 -3.83 16.19 -0.74
C THR A 183 -2.97 17.44 -0.78
N THR A 184 -2.73 18.11 0.35
CA THR A 184 -1.75 19.19 0.44
C THR A 184 -0.33 18.68 0.15
N ALA A 185 0.08 17.55 0.73
CA ALA A 185 1.39 16.96 0.44
C ALA A 185 1.55 16.52 -1.03
N LEU A 186 0.44 16.22 -1.71
CA LEU A 186 0.38 15.80 -3.11
C LEU A 186 0.03 16.95 -4.07
N ALA A 187 0.06 18.21 -3.61
CA ALA A 187 -0.20 19.38 -4.44
C ALA A 187 0.65 19.43 -5.73
N PRO A 188 1.93 18.95 -5.77
CA PRO A 188 2.69 18.90 -7.02
C PRO A 188 2.03 18.10 -8.14
N TRP A 189 1.19 17.12 -7.82
CA TRP A 189 0.46 16.29 -8.80
C TRP A 189 -1.02 16.63 -8.90
N LEU A 190 -1.64 17.07 -7.80
CA LEU A 190 -3.09 17.33 -7.74
C LEU A 190 -3.46 18.79 -7.99
N GLY A 191 -2.48 19.69 -7.96
CA GLY A 191 -2.69 21.13 -7.87
C GLY A 191 -3.08 21.58 -6.45
N ASP A 192 -3.23 22.89 -6.26
CA ASP A 192 -3.72 23.41 -4.98
C ASP A 192 -5.23 23.14 -4.83
N LEU A 193 -5.56 22.34 -3.82
CA LEU A 193 -6.93 21.99 -3.46
C LEU A 193 -7.39 22.73 -2.19
N SER A 194 -6.62 23.71 -1.68
CA SER A 194 -6.88 24.49 -0.46
C SER A 194 -8.33 24.96 -0.34
N GLN A 195 -8.90 25.47 -1.44
CA GLN A 195 -10.24 26.03 -1.52
C GLN A 195 -11.35 25.02 -1.85
N THR A 196 -11.03 23.73 -1.94
CA THR A 196 -12.01 22.67 -2.26
C THR A 196 -12.50 21.95 -1.01
N THR A 197 -13.71 21.40 -1.09
CA THR A 197 -14.32 20.63 -0.01
C THR A 197 -13.59 19.30 0.24
N ASP A 198 -13.76 18.69 1.41
CA ASP A 198 -13.19 17.35 1.70
C ASP A 198 -13.66 16.30 0.67
N ALA A 199 -14.90 16.40 0.18
CA ALA A 199 -15.47 15.52 -0.83
C ALA A 199 -14.77 15.67 -2.19
N GLU A 200 -14.53 16.91 -2.62
CA GLU A 200 -13.80 17.18 -3.87
C GLU A 200 -12.33 16.80 -3.76
N ARG A 201 -11.70 16.95 -2.59
CA ARG A 201 -10.35 16.44 -2.33
C ARG A 201 -10.30 14.91 -2.43
N ALA A 202 -11.30 14.22 -1.88
CA ALA A 202 -11.42 12.78 -2.01
C ALA A 202 -11.58 12.38 -3.49
N ALA A 203 -12.46 13.06 -4.24
CA ALA A 203 -12.65 12.85 -5.67
C ALA A 203 -11.37 13.06 -6.48
N ALA A 204 -10.64 14.15 -6.23
CA ALA A 204 -9.39 14.48 -6.90
C ALA A 204 -8.31 13.41 -6.66
N LEU A 205 -8.12 13.02 -5.38
CA LEU A 205 -7.16 11.99 -5.02
C LEU A 205 -7.56 10.61 -5.60
N TRP A 206 -8.84 10.26 -5.60
CA TRP A 206 -9.33 9.03 -6.21
C TRP A 206 -9.06 9.01 -7.71
N LEU A 207 -9.45 10.06 -8.43
CA LEU A 207 -9.31 10.15 -9.88
C LEU A 207 -7.84 10.07 -10.31
N ALA A 208 -6.96 10.79 -9.61
CA ALA A 208 -5.53 10.74 -9.90
C ALA A 208 -4.96 9.32 -9.72
N GLN A 209 -5.36 8.61 -8.66
CA GLN A 209 -4.91 7.24 -8.43
C GLN A 209 -5.47 6.25 -9.46
N MET A 210 -6.72 6.39 -9.90
CA MET A 210 -7.26 5.51 -10.95
C MET A 210 -6.51 5.70 -12.26
N ARG A 211 -6.20 6.96 -12.62
CA ARG A 211 -5.37 7.25 -13.80
C ARG A 211 -3.96 6.67 -13.68
N LEU A 212 -3.34 6.83 -12.51
CA LEU A 212 -2.02 6.25 -12.25
C LEU A 212 -2.05 4.72 -12.35
N PHE A 213 -3.05 4.07 -11.75
CA PHE A 213 -3.18 2.61 -11.82
C PHE A 213 -3.45 2.13 -13.25
N SER A 214 -4.28 2.84 -14.02
CA SER A 214 -4.51 2.56 -15.44
C SER A 214 -3.24 2.72 -16.27
N ALA A 215 -2.46 3.78 -16.06
CA ALA A 215 -1.17 3.96 -16.73
C ALA A 215 -0.17 2.86 -16.34
N THR A 216 -0.12 2.48 -15.06
CA THR A 216 0.72 1.38 -14.57
C THR A 216 0.38 0.05 -15.25
N ALA A 217 -0.89 -0.23 -15.52
CA ALA A 217 -1.29 -1.45 -16.23
C ALA A 217 -0.63 -1.56 -17.62
N ALA A 218 -0.32 -0.43 -18.27
CA ALA A 218 0.40 -0.41 -19.54
C ALA A 218 1.94 -0.52 -19.38
N LEU A 219 2.48 -0.13 -18.22
CA LEU A 219 3.93 -0.14 -17.95
C LEU A 219 4.42 -1.41 -17.24
N MET A 220 3.53 -2.11 -16.55
CA MET A 220 3.82 -3.30 -15.76
C MET A 220 2.91 -4.45 -16.21
N PRO A 221 3.36 -5.34 -17.12
CA PRO A 221 2.52 -6.40 -17.71
C PRO A 221 1.93 -7.39 -16.67
N HIS A 222 2.61 -7.52 -15.53
CA HIS A 222 2.19 -8.36 -14.41
C HIS A 222 1.39 -7.60 -13.34
N ALA A 223 0.98 -6.36 -13.58
CA ALA A 223 0.03 -5.69 -12.71
C ALA A 223 -1.37 -6.31 -12.88
N ARG A 224 -2.07 -6.52 -11.77
CA ARG A 224 -3.47 -6.95 -11.72
C ARG A 224 -4.26 -6.05 -10.81
N SER A 225 -5.50 -5.76 -11.17
CA SER A 225 -6.39 -4.95 -10.33
C SER A 225 -7.17 -5.84 -9.37
N LEU A 226 -7.53 -5.30 -8.22
CA LEU A 226 -8.41 -5.96 -7.27
C LEU A 226 -9.41 -4.93 -6.74
N ASP A 227 -10.70 -5.15 -7.00
CA ASP A 227 -11.75 -4.41 -6.33
C ASP A 227 -11.86 -4.91 -4.89
N ALA A 228 -11.72 -3.98 -3.94
CA ALA A 228 -11.81 -4.32 -2.52
C ALA A 228 -13.19 -4.86 -2.12
N GLU A 229 -14.27 -4.51 -2.82
CA GLU A 229 -15.59 -5.13 -2.56
C GLU A 229 -15.61 -6.61 -2.92
N LEU A 230 -14.95 -7.01 -4.01
CA LEU A 230 -14.78 -8.43 -4.34
C LEU A 230 -13.89 -9.12 -3.30
N PHE A 231 -12.82 -8.47 -2.83
CA PHE A 231 -12.00 -8.99 -1.74
C PHE A 231 -12.84 -9.23 -0.47
N TYR A 232 -13.67 -8.28 -0.07
CA TYR A 232 -14.50 -8.44 1.12
C TYR A 232 -15.61 -9.49 0.96
N ALA A 233 -16.17 -9.64 -0.24
CA ALA A 233 -17.20 -10.61 -0.53
C ALA A 233 -16.64 -12.04 -0.67
N GLN A 234 -15.44 -12.19 -1.22
CA GLN A 234 -14.81 -13.46 -1.56
C GLN A 234 -13.39 -13.58 -0.98
N PRO A 235 -13.21 -13.43 0.36
CA PRO A 235 -11.87 -13.25 0.94
C PRO A 235 -10.94 -14.44 0.74
N VAL A 236 -11.45 -15.68 0.77
CA VAL A 236 -10.62 -16.89 0.53
C VAL A 236 -10.07 -16.89 -0.90
N GLN A 237 -10.92 -16.66 -1.90
CA GLN A 237 -10.51 -16.63 -3.30
C GLN A 237 -9.55 -15.48 -3.58
N ALA A 238 -9.84 -14.29 -3.04
CA ALA A 238 -9.00 -13.12 -3.21
C ALA A 238 -7.60 -13.32 -2.59
N ILE A 239 -7.50 -13.83 -1.35
CA ILE A 239 -6.20 -14.08 -0.71
C ILE A 239 -5.40 -15.12 -1.49
N MET A 240 -6.03 -16.24 -1.88
CA MET A 240 -5.37 -17.29 -2.67
C MET A 240 -4.83 -16.73 -3.99
N SER A 241 -5.65 -15.98 -4.73
CA SER A 241 -5.28 -15.42 -6.04
C SER A 241 -4.18 -14.36 -5.90
N VAL A 242 -4.22 -13.54 -4.84
CA VAL A 242 -3.18 -12.54 -4.57
C VAL A 242 -1.87 -13.23 -4.18
N ALA A 243 -1.92 -14.25 -3.31
CA ALA A 243 -0.74 -15.00 -2.91
C ALA A 243 -0.07 -15.65 -4.12
N GLU A 244 -0.82 -16.40 -4.92
CA GLU A 244 -0.32 -17.03 -6.15
C GLU A 244 0.28 -16.01 -7.12
N HIS A 245 -0.45 -14.93 -7.40
CA HIS A 245 0.03 -13.87 -8.30
C HIS A 245 1.32 -13.22 -7.82
N LEU A 246 1.46 -13.00 -6.50
CA LEU A 246 2.66 -12.43 -5.89
C LEU A 246 3.76 -13.47 -5.62
N GLY A 247 3.59 -14.73 -6.04
CA GLY A 247 4.62 -15.77 -5.90
C GLY A 247 4.75 -16.33 -4.48
N VAL A 248 3.69 -16.31 -3.69
CA VAL A 248 3.60 -16.94 -2.37
C VAL A 248 2.65 -18.13 -2.44
N THR A 249 3.09 -19.28 -1.92
CA THR A 249 2.28 -20.50 -1.93
C THR A 249 1.49 -20.63 -0.64
N PHE A 250 0.17 -20.63 -0.73
CA PHE A 250 -0.72 -20.99 0.37
C PHE A 250 -1.61 -22.17 -0.02
N THR A 251 -1.97 -22.97 0.98
CA THR A 251 -3.00 -24.00 0.82
C THR A 251 -4.36 -23.40 1.11
N ARG A 252 -5.41 -23.91 0.45
CA ARG A 252 -6.79 -23.48 0.72
C ARG A 252 -7.18 -23.63 2.20
N PRO A 253 -6.91 -24.75 2.90
CA PRO A 253 -7.23 -24.87 4.33
C PRO A 253 -6.54 -23.82 5.20
N PHE A 254 -5.29 -23.44 4.87
CA PHE A 254 -4.58 -22.38 5.59
C PHE A 254 -5.30 -21.03 5.44
N VAL A 255 -5.69 -20.65 4.22
CA VAL A 255 -6.42 -19.40 3.99
C VAL A 255 -7.81 -19.42 4.61
N GLU A 256 -8.52 -20.55 4.55
CA GLU A 256 -9.82 -20.71 5.22
C GLU A 256 -9.70 -20.53 6.74
N ALA A 257 -8.64 -21.05 7.36
CA ALA A 257 -8.36 -20.84 8.77
C ALA A 257 -8.08 -19.36 9.11
N ILE A 258 -7.35 -18.63 8.25
CA ILE A 258 -7.12 -17.19 8.41
C ILE A 258 -8.44 -16.42 8.35
N VAL A 259 -9.29 -16.72 7.35
CA VAL A 259 -10.57 -16.05 7.12
C VAL A 259 -11.59 -16.35 8.23
N ALA A 260 -11.59 -17.57 8.76
CA ALA A 260 -12.41 -17.94 9.92
C ALA A 260 -11.87 -17.36 11.24
N GLY A 261 -10.63 -16.86 11.25
CA GLY A 261 -9.91 -16.47 12.45
C GLY A 261 -10.14 -15.02 12.92
N PRO A 262 -9.39 -14.59 13.95
CA PRO A 262 -9.52 -13.26 14.56
C PRO A 262 -9.27 -12.10 13.58
N LEU A 263 -8.45 -12.31 12.55
CA LEU A 263 -8.08 -11.26 11.59
C LEU A 263 -9.28 -10.70 10.82
N PHE A 264 -10.29 -11.54 10.54
CA PHE A 264 -11.51 -11.17 9.82
C PHE A 264 -12.71 -10.87 10.72
N SER A 265 -12.54 -11.02 12.04
CA SER A 265 -13.55 -10.70 13.06
C SER A 265 -13.16 -9.53 13.98
N THR A 266 -11.97 -8.94 13.76
CA THR A 266 -11.47 -7.76 14.47
C THR A 266 -10.93 -6.70 13.51
N HIS A 267 -10.75 -5.47 13.99
CA HIS A 267 -10.23 -4.39 13.18
C HIS A 267 -8.75 -4.64 12.84
N SER A 268 -8.41 -4.69 11.54
CA SER A 268 -7.05 -5.03 11.07
C SER A 268 -5.91 -4.12 11.57
N LYS A 269 -6.23 -2.95 12.15
CA LYS A 269 -5.25 -2.04 12.77
C LYS A 269 -5.33 -1.99 14.30
N ASP A 270 -6.33 -2.64 14.88
CA ASP A 270 -6.58 -2.68 16.33
C ASP A 270 -7.35 -3.97 16.67
N PRO A 271 -6.64 -5.06 17.01
CA PRO A 271 -7.26 -6.35 17.32
C PRO A 271 -8.21 -6.34 18.52
N SER A 272 -8.19 -5.30 19.36
CA SER A 272 -9.09 -5.18 20.52
C SER A 272 -10.53 -4.82 20.11
N VAL A 273 -10.71 -4.28 18.90
CA VAL A 273 -12.01 -3.83 18.40
C VAL A 273 -12.62 -4.91 17.51
N ARG A 274 -13.79 -5.43 17.90
CA ARG A 274 -14.57 -6.34 17.03
C ARG A 274 -15.02 -5.60 15.78
N PHE A 275 -14.66 -6.13 14.62
CA PHE A 275 -14.99 -5.57 13.32
C PHE A 275 -14.95 -6.65 12.25
N ASN A 276 -16.04 -6.83 11.51
CA ASN A 276 -16.12 -7.76 10.38
C ASN A 276 -16.77 -7.11 9.15
N ASN A 277 -16.95 -7.89 8.07
CA ASN A 277 -17.55 -7.39 6.85
C ASN A 277 -19.01 -6.94 7.04
N ASP A 278 -19.81 -7.65 7.84
CA ASP A 278 -21.20 -7.26 8.11
C ASP A 278 -21.28 -5.90 8.82
N GLN A 279 -20.41 -5.66 9.80
CA GLN A 279 -20.31 -4.37 10.48
C GLN A 279 -19.84 -3.26 9.53
N ARG A 280 -18.95 -3.58 8.58
CA ARG A 280 -18.53 -2.66 7.51
C ARG A 280 -19.71 -2.28 6.62
N LEU A 281 -20.52 -3.24 6.18
CA LEU A 281 -21.70 -3.02 5.33
C LEU A 281 -22.81 -2.26 6.07
N LYS A 282 -23.10 -2.60 7.32
CA LYS A 282 -24.05 -1.85 8.17
C LYS A 282 -23.62 -0.40 8.33
N ARG A 283 -22.34 -0.16 8.62
CA ARG A 283 -21.80 1.21 8.71
C ARG A 283 -21.91 1.93 7.37
N ARG A 284 -21.61 1.27 6.26
CA ARG A 284 -21.73 1.85 4.92
C ARG A 284 -23.16 2.32 4.64
N ALA A 285 -24.16 1.46 4.90
CA ALA A 285 -25.56 1.80 4.67
C ALA A 285 -26.01 3.03 5.48
N LEU A 286 -25.60 3.12 6.75
CA LEU A 286 -25.88 4.30 7.58
C LEU A 286 -25.19 5.56 7.05
N MET A 287 -23.92 5.46 6.66
CA MET A 287 -23.15 6.60 6.13
C MET A 287 -23.65 7.08 4.77
N ALA A 288 -24.24 6.19 3.95
CA ALA A 288 -24.78 6.55 2.64
C ALA A 288 -25.90 7.57 2.72
N ILE A 289 -26.68 7.56 3.81
CA ILE A 289 -27.72 8.54 4.06
C ILE A 289 -27.09 9.88 4.45
N SER A 290 -26.21 9.88 5.46
CA SER A 290 -25.64 11.12 6.00
C SER A 290 -24.64 11.82 5.08
N LEU A 291 -24.01 11.09 4.15
CA LEU A 291 -23.00 11.62 3.24
C LEU A 291 -23.52 11.80 1.81
N ALA A 292 -24.82 11.68 1.57
CA ALA A 292 -25.41 11.69 0.22
C ALA A 292 -25.00 12.93 -0.59
N ASP A 293 -25.10 14.13 -0.01
CA ASP A 293 -24.78 15.39 -0.67
C ASP A 293 -23.29 15.52 -1.01
N GLU A 294 -22.42 15.09 -0.09
CA GLU A 294 -20.97 15.11 -0.29
C GLU A 294 -20.54 14.09 -1.34
N ILE A 295 -21.14 12.91 -1.36
CA ILE A 295 -20.92 11.90 -2.40
C ILE A 295 -21.36 12.45 -3.75
N GLY A 296 -22.54 13.07 -3.84
CA GLY A 296 -22.99 13.70 -5.07
C GLY A 296 -22.06 14.83 -5.53
N ALA A 297 -21.47 15.61 -4.59
CA ALA A 297 -20.48 16.62 -4.93
C ALA A 297 -19.19 16.01 -5.52
N ALA A 298 -18.73 14.89 -4.94
CA ALA A 298 -17.58 14.14 -5.44
C ALA A 298 -17.84 13.53 -6.83
N GLU A 299 -19.00 12.91 -7.03
CA GLU A 299 -19.45 12.36 -8.32
C GLU A 299 -19.46 13.44 -9.39
N ARG A 300 -20.16 14.57 -9.14
CA ARG A 300 -20.18 15.73 -10.07
C ARG A 300 -18.78 16.29 -10.34
N TRP A 301 -17.88 16.26 -9.36
CA TRP A 301 -16.50 16.74 -9.55
C TRP A 301 -15.72 15.87 -10.53
N VAL A 302 -15.89 14.54 -10.44
CA VAL A 302 -15.29 13.57 -11.38
C VAL A 302 -15.96 13.64 -12.74
N GLU A 303 -17.29 13.77 -12.81
CA GLU A 303 -18.06 13.87 -14.06
C GLU A 303 -17.62 15.05 -14.93
N ARG A 304 -17.35 16.22 -14.32
CA ARG A 304 -16.78 17.37 -15.05
C ARG A 304 -15.40 17.10 -15.66
N ARG A 305 -14.80 15.95 -15.35
CA ARG A 305 -13.48 15.48 -15.79
C ARG A 305 -13.56 14.04 -16.37
N ALA A 306 -14.78 13.61 -16.75
CA ALA A 306 -15.24 12.21 -16.90
C ALA A 306 -14.47 11.35 -17.89
N ALA A 307 -14.05 11.90 -19.04
CA ALA A 307 -13.51 11.08 -20.12
C ALA A 307 -12.38 10.13 -19.66
N HIS A 308 -11.61 10.55 -18.65
CA HIS A 308 -10.49 9.77 -18.13
C HIS A 308 -10.81 8.87 -16.94
N ALA A 309 -11.95 9.04 -16.27
CA ALA A 309 -12.34 8.20 -15.13
C ALA A 309 -12.84 6.83 -15.62
N ASP A 310 -13.75 6.82 -16.59
CA ASP A 310 -14.35 5.61 -17.13
C ASP A 310 -13.32 4.76 -17.87
N GLN A 311 -12.44 5.41 -18.64
CA GLN A 311 -11.32 4.75 -19.31
C GLN A 311 -10.38 4.07 -18.30
N ALA A 312 -10.06 4.75 -17.20
CA ALA A 312 -9.20 4.19 -16.18
C ALA A 312 -9.83 2.98 -15.49
N LEU A 313 -11.13 3.06 -15.15
CA LEU A 313 -11.86 1.94 -14.56
C LEU A 313 -12.00 0.76 -15.53
N ALA A 314 -12.27 1.01 -16.81
CA ALA A 314 -12.32 -0.03 -17.83
C ALA A 314 -10.96 -0.73 -18.00
N ALA A 315 -9.86 0.02 -18.00
CA ALA A 315 -8.51 -0.54 -18.04
C ALA A 315 -8.22 -1.41 -16.80
N LEU A 316 -8.65 -0.99 -15.62
CA LEU A 316 -8.54 -1.79 -14.41
C LEU A 316 -9.38 -3.07 -14.49
N ALA A 317 -10.62 -3.00 -14.96
CA ALA A 317 -11.48 -4.16 -15.12
C ALA A 317 -10.87 -5.19 -16.10
N ALA A 318 -10.18 -4.74 -17.15
CA ALA A 318 -9.52 -5.61 -18.12
C ALA A 318 -8.34 -6.43 -17.55
N ILE A 319 -7.77 -6.00 -16.42
CA ILE A 319 -6.68 -6.70 -15.72
C ILE A 319 -7.09 -7.20 -14.33
N ARG A 320 -8.40 -7.42 -14.10
CA ARG A 320 -8.90 -7.90 -12.81
C ARG A 320 -8.27 -9.24 -12.43
N LEU A 321 -7.92 -9.37 -11.16
CA LEU A 321 -7.34 -10.60 -10.61
C LEU A 321 -8.39 -11.68 -10.40
N ILE A 322 -9.60 -11.29 -10.02
CA ILE A 322 -10.74 -12.17 -9.73
C ILE A 322 -12.00 -11.59 -10.38
N ASP A 323 -12.94 -12.47 -10.69
CA ASP A 323 -14.22 -12.15 -11.33
C ASP A 323 -15.34 -11.82 -10.33
#